data_AF-X1H8V6-F1
#
_entry.id   AF-X1H8V6-F1
#
_cell.length_a   1.000
_cell.length_b   1.000
_cell.length_c   1.000
_cell.angle_alpha   90.00
_cell.angle_beta   90.00
_cell.angle_gamma   90.00
#
_symmetry.space_group_name_H-M   'P 1'
#
loop_
_entity.id
_entity.type
_entity.pdbx_description
1 polymer ?
#
loop_
_entity_poly.entity_id
_entity_poly.type
_entity_poly.pdbx_seq_one_letter_code
_entity_poly.pdbx_strand_id
1 'polypeptide(L)' 'MSNDNEKESGARIQLSGLWKQESRTGKTYYSGSLGPSVQLQLWPNKFKEEGDKRPDLVLYLVKREPKK' A
#
# COMPACT_ATOMS: atom_id res chain seq x y z
N MET A 1 -5.95 19.94 25.05
CA MET A 1 -6.53 18.72 24.45
C MET A 1 -5.35 17.83 24.09
N SER A 2 -4.97 16.99 25.04
CA SER A 2 -3.86 16.05 24.90
C SER A 2 -4.34 14.90 24.02
N ASN A 3 -3.76 14.72 22.85
CA ASN A 3 -4.05 13.52 22.05
C ASN A 3 -3.24 12.37 22.64
N ASP A 4 -3.96 11.49 23.33
CA ASP A 4 -3.60 10.12 23.64
C ASP A 4 -3.22 9.37 22.35
N ASN A 5 -1.97 9.51 21.92
CA ASN A 5 -1.37 8.54 21.01
C ASN A 5 -0.92 7.37 21.87
N GLU A 6 -1.87 6.45 22.05
CA GLU A 6 -1.72 5.18 22.72
C GLU A 6 -0.45 4.44 22.27
N LYS A 7 0.21 3.86 23.29
CA LYS A 7 1.33 2.94 23.23
C LYS A 7 1.17 1.88 22.13
N GLU A 8 1.80 2.08 20.99
CA GLU A 8 2.19 0.97 20.12
C GLU A 8 3.66 0.61 20.34
N SER A 9 3.90 -0.32 21.26
CA SER A 9 5.23 -0.83 21.61
C SER A 9 5.72 -1.90 20.62
N GLY A 10 5.64 -1.60 19.33
CA GLY A 10 6.34 -2.32 18.27
C GLY A 10 7.20 -1.32 17.51
N ALA A 11 8.48 -1.61 17.31
CA ALA A 11 9.33 -0.78 16.46
C ALA A 11 8.78 -0.85 15.02
N ARG A 12 7.99 0.14 14.63
CA ARG A 12 7.46 0.26 13.27
C ARG A 12 8.60 0.71 12.36
N ILE A 13 8.94 -0.11 11.37
CA ILE A 13 9.92 0.25 10.35
C ILE A 13 9.17 0.77 9.13
N GLN A 14 9.43 2.02 8.74
CA GLN A 14 8.90 2.57 7.50
C GLN A 14 9.61 1.93 6.31
N LEU A 15 8.84 1.22 5.47
CA LEU A 15 9.38 0.61 4.25
C LEU A 15 9.46 1.62 3.09
N SER A 16 8.41 2.43 2.90
CA SER A 16 8.32 3.46 1.87
C SER A 16 7.15 4.40 2.10
N GLY A 17 7.11 5.53 1.39
CA GLY A 17 5.90 6.31 1.17
C GLY A 17 5.09 5.73 0.01
N LEU A 18 3.75 5.76 0.10
CA LEU A 18 2.87 5.40 -1.01
C LEU A 18 2.00 6.60 -1.39
N TRP A 19 1.89 6.88 -2.68
CA TRP A 19 1.10 7.98 -3.23
C TRP A 19 -0.14 7.43 -3.93
N LYS A 20 -1.27 8.14 -3.78
CA LYS A 20 -2.52 7.82 -4.47
C LYS A 20 -2.32 7.94 -5.98
N GLN A 21 -2.78 6.93 -6.71
CA GLN A 21 -2.74 6.85 -8.15
C GLN A 21 -4.10 6.40 -8.68
N GLU A 22 -4.39 6.73 -9.94
CA GLU A 22 -5.54 6.23 -10.67
C GLU A 22 -5.07 5.30 -11.79
N SER A 23 -5.64 4.10 -11.86
CA SER A 23 -5.33 3.14 -12.90
C SER A 23 -6.02 3.50 -14.21
N ARG A 24 -5.58 2.91 -15.33
CA ARG A 24 -6.21 3.08 -16.65
C ARG A 24 -7.70 2.72 -16.68
N THR A 25 -8.17 1.93 -15.71
CA THR A 25 -9.57 1.53 -15.57
C THR A 25 -10.32 2.38 -14.52
N GLY A 26 -9.79 3.55 -14.13
CA GLY A 26 -10.40 4.46 -13.15
C GLY A 26 -10.33 4.00 -11.69
N LYS A 27 -9.63 2.90 -11.39
CA LYS A 27 -9.53 2.39 -10.02
C LYS A 27 -8.40 3.09 -9.27
N THR A 28 -8.71 3.57 -8.06
CA THR A 28 -7.72 4.11 -7.13
C THR A 28 -6.84 2.99 -6.56
N TYR A 29 -5.54 3.23 -6.52
CA TYR A 29 -4.55 2.39 -5.84
C TYR A 29 -3.44 3.27 -5.25
N TYR A 30 -2.58 2.72 -4.42
CA TYR A 30 -1.43 3.45 -3.86
C TYR A 30 -0.13 2.82 -4.34
N SER A 31 0.88 3.65 -4.60
CA SER A 31 2.13 3.18 -5.17
C SER A 31 3.33 3.97 -4.66
N GLY A 32 4.47 3.31 -4.47
CA GLY A 32 5.72 3.92 -4.02
C GLY A 32 6.95 3.08 -4.34
N SER A 33 8.15 3.64 -4.20
CA SER A 33 9.40 2.92 -4.50
C SER A 33 9.88 2.12 -3.30
N LEU A 34 10.42 0.93 -3.51
CA LEU A 34 11.18 0.21 -2.48
C LEU A 34 12.60 -0.04 -3.00
N GLY A 35 13.42 1.01 -2.98
CA GLY A 35 14.75 1.00 -3.60
C GLY A 35 14.71 1.29 -5.11
N PRO A 36 15.81 1.01 -5.83
CA PRO A 36 16.02 1.48 -7.21
C PRO A 36 15.27 0.68 -8.27
N SER A 37 15.04 -0.62 -8.06
CA SER A 37 14.51 -1.54 -9.07
C SER A 37 13.10 -2.05 -8.78
N VAL A 38 12.52 -1.66 -7.64
CA VAL A 38 11.27 -2.23 -7.13
C VAL A 38 10.29 -1.14 -6.75
N GLN A 39 9.01 -1.41 -7.01
CA GLN A 39 7.88 -0.57 -6.66
C GLN A 39 6.86 -1.41 -5.88
N LEU A 40 6.27 -0.81 -4.86
CA LEU A 40 5.15 -1.32 -4.12
C LEU A 40 3.85 -0.80 -4.72
N GLN A 41 2.85 -1.66 -4.84
CA GLN A 41 1.49 -1.27 -5.22
C GLN A 41 0.46 -1.88 -4.26
N LEU A 42 -0.35 -1.04 -3.63
CA LEU A 42 -1.39 -1.43 -2.69
C LEU A 42 -2.75 -1.24 -3.36
N TRP A 43 -3.49 -2.34 -3.52
CA TRP A 43 -4.76 -2.38 -4.22
C TRP A 43 -5.89 -2.86 -3.30
N PRO A 44 -7.13 -2.36 -3.47
CA PRO A 44 -8.31 -2.98 -2.87
C PRO A 44 -8.44 -4.43 -3.31
N ASN A 45 -8.70 -5.33 -2.36
CA ASN A 45 -8.93 -6.73 -2.65
C ASN A 45 -10.32 -6.93 -3.26
N LYS A 46 -10.39 -7.10 -4.58
CA LYS A 46 -11.64 -7.30 -5.33
C LYS A 46 -12.30 -8.66 -5.08
N PHE A 47 -11.57 -9.58 -4.46
CA PHE A 47 -12.09 -10.90 -4.11
C PHE A 47 -12.61 -10.95 -2.69
N LYS A 48 -12.55 -9.85 -1.93
CA LYS A 48 -13.11 -9.78 -0.59
C LYS A 48 -14.64 -9.70 -0.67
N GLU A 49 -15.31 -10.69 -0.11
CA GLU A 49 -16.77 -10.71 0.09
C GLU A 49 -17.12 -10.34 1.54
N GLU A 50 -18.35 -9.91 1.77
CA GLU A 50 -18.82 -9.56 3.11
C GLU A 50 -18.76 -10.79 4.04
N GLY A 51 -18.15 -10.61 5.22
CA GLY A 51 -17.97 -11.68 6.19
C GLY A 51 -16.79 -12.63 5.91
N ASP A 52 -16.06 -12.45 4.82
CA ASP A 52 -14.87 -13.26 4.56
C ASP A 52 -13.64 -12.79 5.36
N LYS A 53 -12.64 -13.68 5.48
CA LYS A 53 -11.37 -13.41 6.18
C LYS A 53 -10.25 -12.92 5.25
N ARG A 54 -10.57 -12.55 4.01
CA ARG A 54 -9.57 -12.08 3.05
C ARG A 54 -9.13 -10.66 3.43
N PRO A 55 -7.88 -10.28 3.13
CA PRO A 55 -7.39 -8.95 3.47
C PRO A 55 -8.13 -7.87 2.68
N ASP A 56 -8.31 -6.69 3.26
CA ASP A 56 -8.93 -5.53 2.59
C ASP A 56 -8.07 -5.00 1.44
N LEU A 57 -6.76 -5.08 1.61
CA LEU A 57 -5.78 -4.55 0.68
C LEU A 57 -4.76 -5.64 0.33
N VAL A 58 -4.33 -5.65 -0.93
CA VAL A 58 -3.27 -6.54 -1.43
C VAL A 58 -2.07 -5.69 -1.82
N LEU A 59 -0.93 -5.97 -1.20
CA LEU A 59 0.35 -5.35 -1.53
C LEU A 59 1.11 -6.20 -2.53
N TYR A 60 1.45 -5.62 -3.66
CA TYR A 60 2.27 -6.24 -4.70
C TYR A 60 3.66 -5.60 -4.74
N LEU A 61 4.67 -6.46 -4.91
CA LEU A 61 6.02 -6.07 -5.27
C LEU A 61 6.16 -6.20 -6.80
N VAL A 62 6.40 -5.09 -7.48
CA VAL A 62 6.54 -5.08 -8.94
C VAL A 62 7.90 -4.54 -9.35
N LYS A 63 8.41 -4.99 -10.49
CA LYS A 63 9.63 -4.44 -11.09
C LYS A 63 9.35 -2.98 -11.48
N ARG A 64 10.20 -2.06 -11.04
CA ARG A 64 10.16 -0.67 -11.47
C ARG A 64 10.80 -0.59 -12.84
N GLU A 65 10.02 -0.18 -13.85
CA GLU A 65 10.61 0.13 -15.15
C GLU A 65 11.30 1.50 -15.06
N PRO A 66 12.57 1.60 -15.50
CA PRO A 66 13.24 2.88 -15.58
C PRO A 66 12.46 3.79 -16.53
N LYS A 67 12.15 5.01 -16.08
CA LYS A 67 11.64 6.04 -16.99
C LYS A 67 12.75 6.33 -17.98
N LYS A 68 12.53 5.98 -19.25
CA LYS A 68 13.38 6.39 -20.38
C LYS A 68 13.45 7.91 -20.46
#